data_AF-A0A932YVN3-F1
#
_entry.id   AF-A0A932YVN3-F1
#
_cell.length_a   1.000
_cell.length_b   1.000
_cell.length_c   1.000
_cell.angle_alpha   90.00
_cell.angle_beta   90.00
_cell.angle_gamma   90.00
#
_symmetry.space_group_name_H-M   'P 1'
#
loop_
_entity.id
_entity.type
_entity.pdbx_description
1 polymer ?
#
loop_
_entity_poly.entity_id
_entity_poly.type
_entity_poly.pdbx_seq_one_letter_code
_entity_poly.pdbx_strand_id
1 'polypeptide(L)'
;QPDAAQGARAIAAELRKHSAALYRKPRWLLFNKIDAVQDAPERIRKIVSALRWKRPWFKVSALTGEGCREVCKAAARELARA
;
A
#
# COMPACT_ATOMS: atom_id res chain seq x y z
N GLN A 1 -3.39 -2.84 17.39
CA GLN A 1 -2.52 -2.18 16.39
C GLN A 1 -3.04 -0.77 16.15
N PRO A 2 -2.18 0.26 16.04
CA PRO A 2 -2.64 1.59 15.65
C PRO A 2 -3.41 1.51 14.32
N ASP A 3 -4.42 2.36 14.14
CA ASP A 3 -5.24 2.38 12.92
C ASP A 3 -4.33 2.54 11.69
N ALA A 4 -4.27 1.51 10.85
CA ALA A 4 -3.41 1.49 9.67
C ALA A 4 -3.73 2.64 8.71
N ALA A 5 -4.99 3.12 8.66
CA ALA A 5 -5.35 4.29 7.89
C ALA A 5 -4.74 5.58 8.48
N GLN A 6 -4.70 5.71 9.80
CA GLN A 6 -4.04 6.82 10.47
C GLN A 6 -2.52 6.79 10.22
N GLY A 7 -1.89 5.62 10.35
CA GLY A 7 -0.47 5.44 10.05
C GLY A 7 -0.12 5.81 8.62
N ALA A 8 -0.91 5.36 7.65
CA ALA A 8 -0.72 5.70 6.24
C ALA A 8 -0.84 7.23 5.98
N ARG A 9 -1.80 7.91 6.63
CA ARG A 9 -1.94 9.38 6.55
C ARG A 9 -0.74 10.10 7.16
N ALA A 10 -0.24 9.63 8.30
CA ALA A 10 0.92 10.21 8.97
C ALA A 10 2.18 10.13 8.09
N ILE A 11 2.48 8.94 7.53
CA ILE A 11 3.62 8.73 6.63
C ILE A 11 3.50 9.63 5.39
N ALA A 12 2.30 9.73 4.79
CA ALA A 12 2.08 10.60 3.64
C ALA A 12 2.30 12.08 3.98
N ALA A 13 1.88 12.53 5.16
CA ALA A 13 2.08 13.91 5.61
C ALA A 13 3.56 14.20 5.89
N GLU A 14 4.29 13.24 6.45
CA GLU A 14 5.73 13.34 6.69
C GLU A 14 6.50 13.40 5.37
N LEU A 15 6.20 12.51 4.42
CA LEU A 15 6.80 12.52 3.08
C LEU A 15 6.60 13.87 2.37
N ARG A 16 5.43 14.50 2.56
CA ARG A 16 5.14 15.83 2.01
C ARG A 16 6.05 16.92 2.60
N LYS A 17 6.38 16.82 3.89
CA LYS A 17 7.30 17.76 4.56
C LYS A 17 8.73 17.58 4.07
N HIS A 18 9.16 16.33 3.86
CA HIS A 18 10.50 16.01 3.39
C HIS A 18 10.72 16.37 1.91
N SER A 19 9.78 16.04 1.03
CA SER A 19 9.91 16.35 -0.40
C SER A 19 8.55 16.38 -1.11
N ALA A 20 8.18 17.57 -1.59
CA ALA A 20 6.99 17.74 -2.41
C ALA A 20 7.07 16.96 -3.74
N ALA A 21 8.28 16.81 -4.31
CA ALA A 21 8.49 16.05 -5.53
C ALA A 21 8.21 14.55 -5.33
N LEU A 22 8.69 13.96 -4.23
CA LEU A 22 8.40 12.57 -3.90
C LEU A 22 6.92 12.36 -3.55
N TYR A 23 6.31 13.29 -2.81
CA TYR A 23 4.89 13.21 -2.46
C TYR A 23 3.96 13.15 -3.68
N ARG A 24 4.33 13.84 -4.77
CA ARG A 24 3.57 13.88 -6.02
C ARG A 24 3.75 12.66 -6.91
N LYS A 25 4.77 11.82 -6.66
CA LYS A 25 4.98 10.61 -7.46
C LYS A 25 3.79 9.64 -7.36
N PRO A 26 3.59 8.79 -8.38
CA PRO A 26 2.76 7.61 -8.27
C PRO A 26 3.03 6.83 -6.99
N ARG A 27 1.97 6.49 -6.25
CA ARG A 27 2.06 5.69 -5.02
C ARG A 27 1.02 4.61 -5.05
N TRP A 28 1.38 3.45 -4.51
CA TRP A 28 0.52 2.29 -4.30
C TRP A 28 0.50 1.93 -2.81
N LEU A 29 -0.54 1.23 -2.37
CA LEU A 29 -0.58 0.66 -1.02
C LEU A 29 -0.20 -0.82 -1.07
N LEU A 30 0.70 -1.24 -0.19
CA LEU A 30 1.03 -2.65 0.03
C LEU A 30 0.60 -3.03 1.44
N PHE A 31 -0.42 -3.87 1.54
CA PHE A 31 -0.88 -4.45 2.79
C PHE A 31 -0.10 -5.73 3.05
N ASN A 32 0.89 -5.64 3.94
CA ASN A 32 1.75 -6.77 4.30
C ASN A 32 1.20 -7.54 5.52
N LYS A 33 1.67 -8.78 5.71
CA LYS A 33 1.32 -9.72 6.80
C LYS A 33 -0.12 -10.25 6.72
N ILE A 34 -0.59 -10.55 5.51
CA ILE A 34 -1.93 -11.12 5.30
C ILE A 34 -2.09 -12.51 5.92
N ASP A 35 -0.97 -13.21 6.14
CA ASP A 35 -0.89 -14.50 6.82
C ASP A 35 -1.19 -14.40 8.33
N ALA A 36 -1.03 -13.22 8.93
CA ALA A 36 -1.18 -13.04 10.36
C ALA A 36 -2.64 -12.80 10.82
N VAL A 37 -3.57 -12.65 9.88
CA VAL A 37 -4.97 -12.30 10.18
C VAL A 37 -5.94 -13.00 9.25
N GLN A 38 -7.03 -13.56 9.80
CA GLN A 38 -8.06 -14.24 9.01
C GLN A 38 -9.00 -13.26 8.28
N ASP A 39 -9.21 -12.07 8.84
CA ASP A 39 -10.09 -11.02 8.32
C ASP A 39 -9.36 -9.99 7.45
N ALA A 40 -8.24 -10.39 6.83
CA ALA A 40 -7.42 -9.52 5.99
C ALA A 40 -8.24 -8.78 4.90
N PRO A 41 -9.13 -9.44 4.13
CA PRO A 41 -9.89 -8.77 3.06
C PRO A 41 -10.79 -7.64 3.60
N GLU A 42 -11.51 -7.89 4.69
CA GLU A 42 -12.43 -6.94 5.32
C GLU A 42 -11.68 -5.75 5.90
N ARG A 43 -10.55 -5.99 6.59
CA ARG A 43 -9.67 -4.94 7.10
C ARG A 43 -9.12 -4.07 5.99
N ILE A 44 -8.62 -4.68 4.91
CA ILE A 44 -8.06 -3.96 3.76
C ILE A 44 -9.13 -3.07 3.14
N ARG A 45 -10.36 -3.59 2.91
CA ARG A 45 -11.47 -2.79 2.37
C ARG A 45 -11.81 -1.59 3.26
N LYS A 46 -11.87 -1.78 4.57
CA LYS A 46 -12.09 -0.68 5.53
C LYS A 46 -11.01 0.40 5.42
N ILE A 47 -9.74 0.00 5.33
CA ILE A 47 -8.61 0.95 5.23
C ILE A 47 -8.63 1.68 3.88
N VAL A 48 -8.80 0.96 2.76
CA VAL A 48 -8.88 1.55 1.41
C VAL A 48 -10.02 2.58 1.34
N SER A 49 -11.18 2.25 1.91
CA SER A 49 -12.33 3.16 2.01
C SER A 49 -12.02 4.38 2.89
N ALA A 50 -11.46 4.19 4.08
CA ALA A 50 -11.09 5.26 5.00
C ALA A 50 -10.02 6.22 4.44
N LEU A 51 -9.16 5.73 3.55
CA LEU A 51 -8.16 6.53 2.83
C LEU A 51 -8.71 7.16 1.54
N ARG A 52 -9.94 6.80 1.12
CA ARG A 52 -10.52 7.14 -0.19
C ARG A 52 -9.55 6.82 -1.33
N TRP A 53 -8.83 5.71 -1.21
CA TRP A 53 -7.73 5.37 -2.11
C TRP A 53 -8.25 4.83 -3.44
N LYS A 54 -7.81 5.43 -4.55
CA LYS A 54 -8.25 5.09 -5.91
C LYS A 54 -7.17 4.44 -6.79
N ARG A 55 -5.92 4.43 -6.32
CA ARG A 55 -4.78 3.86 -7.07
C ARG A 55 -4.62 2.37 -6.75
N PRO A 56 -3.77 1.63 -7.49
CA PRO A 56 -3.50 0.24 -7.18
C PRO A 56 -3.10 0.03 -5.72
N TRP A 57 -3.53 -1.10 -5.20
CA TRP A 57 -3.14 -1.61 -3.91
C TRP A 57 -3.00 -3.13 -4.00
N PHE A 58 -2.17 -3.70 -3.14
CA PHE A 58 -1.84 -5.11 -3.15
C PHE A 58 -1.89 -5.66 -1.74
N LYS A 59 -2.30 -6.91 -1.63
CA LYS A 59 -2.19 -7.71 -0.41
C LYS A 59 -1.01 -8.66 -0.59
N VAL A 60 -0.11 -8.74 0.39
CA VAL A 60 1.10 -9.56 0.31
C VAL A 60 1.43 -10.20 1.65
N SER A 61 2.14 -11.31 1.60
CA SER A 61 2.89 -11.84 2.72
C SER A 61 4.37 -11.86 2.35
N ALA A 62 5.16 -10.98 2.97
CA ALA A 62 6.60 -11.04 2.84
C ALA A 62 7.19 -12.34 3.43
N LEU A 63 6.47 -13.01 4.35
CA LEU A 63 6.91 -14.25 4.98
C LEU A 63 6.72 -15.46 4.06
N THR A 64 5.53 -15.61 3.45
CA THR A 64 5.23 -16.75 2.57
C THR A 64 5.56 -16.48 1.10
N GLY A 65 5.80 -15.22 0.74
CA GLY A 65 5.99 -14.77 -0.64
C GLY A 65 4.68 -14.55 -1.41
N GLU A 66 3.51 -14.79 -0.79
CA GLU A 66 2.21 -14.58 -1.42
C GLU A 66 2.06 -13.12 -1.91
N GLY A 67 1.68 -12.96 -3.18
CA GLY A 67 1.43 -11.66 -3.80
C GLY A 67 2.67 -10.85 -4.19
N CYS A 68 3.85 -11.16 -3.64
CA CYS A 68 5.10 -10.41 -3.91
C CYS A 68 5.47 -10.41 -5.40
N ARG A 69 5.37 -11.57 -6.06
CA ARG A 69 5.68 -11.68 -7.50
C ARG A 69 4.79 -10.79 -8.37
N GLU A 70 3.52 -10.67 -8.00
CA GLU A 70 2.55 -9.89 -8.77
C GLU A 70 2.73 -8.38 -8.56
N VAL A 71 3.15 -7.97 -7.35
CA VAL A 71 3.61 -6.61 -7.11
C VAL A 71 4.82 -6.26 -7.99
N CYS A 72 5.83 -7.12 -8.03
CA CYS A 72 7.03 -6.87 -8.84
C CYS A 72 6.70 -6.74 -10.33
N LYS A 73 5.86 -7.62 -10.88
CA LYS A 73 5.40 -7.52 -12.28
C LYS A 73 4.56 -6.28 -12.54
N ALA A 74 3.71 -5.87 -11.58
CA ALA A 74 2.96 -4.64 -11.72
C ALA A 74 3.91 -3.44 -11.74
N ALA A 75 4.86 -3.37 -10.81
CA ALA A 75 5.83 -2.29 -10.73
C ALA A 75 6.69 -2.19 -12.00
N ALA A 76 7.19 -3.32 -12.51
CA ALA A 76 7.95 -3.36 -13.76
C ALA A 76 7.13 -2.81 -14.94
N ARG A 77 5.84 -3.15 -15.03
CA ARG A 77 4.94 -2.63 -16.07
C ARG A 77 4.66 -1.13 -15.93
N GLU A 78 4.56 -0.62 -14.71
CA GLU A 78 4.35 0.82 -14.48
C GLU A 78 5.62 1.60 -14.84
N LEU A 79 6.79 1.11 -14.44
CA LEU A 79 8.08 1.74 -14.75
C LEU A 79 8.39 1.73 -16.25
N ALA A 80 7.99 0.68 -16.98
CA ALA A 80 8.14 0.64 -18.43
C ALA A 80 7.22 1.62 -19.18
N ARG A 81 6.22 2.22 -18.51
CA ARG A 81 5.27 3.18 -19.09
C ARG A 81 5.60 4.64 -18.77
N ALA A 82 6.52 4.88 -17.83
CA ALA A 82 6.90 6.18 -17.32
C ALA A 82 8.19 6.68 -17.98
#